data_AF-A0A3B9EV80-F1
#
_entry.id   AF-A0A3B9EV80-F1
#
_cell.length_a   1.000
_cell.length_b   1.000
_cell.length_c   1.000
_cell.angle_alpha   90.00
_cell.angle_beta   90.00
_cell.angle_gamma   90.00
#
_symmetry.space_group_name_H-M   'P 1'
#
loop_
_entity.id
_entity.type
_entity.pdbx_description
1 polymer ?
#
loop_
_entity_poly.entity_id
_entity_poly.type
_entity_poly.pdbx_seq_one_letter_code
_entity_poly.pdbx_strand_id
1 'polypeptide(L)' 'KLKEILEIELSEMIFIGDALFPGGNDYPVKQTKVVSISVRDPQETKRIIETINACLKN' A
#
# COMPACT_ATOMS: atom_id res chain seq x y z
N LYS A 1 3.38 -14.85 3.35
CA LYS A 1 2.57 -14.72 4.59
C LYS A 1 1.17 -14.13 4.35
N LEU A 2 0.95 -12.81 4.18
CA LEU A 2 -0.43 -12.27 4.04
C LEU A 2 -1.20 -12.84 2.85
N LYS A 3 -0.57 -12.90 1.67
CA LYS A 3 -1.12 -13.58 0.49
C LYS A 3 -1.54 -15.02 0.77
N GLU A 4 -0.72 -15.79 1.48
CA GLU A 4 -1.01 -17.19 1.81
C GLU A 4 -2.16 -17.34 2.80
N ILE A 5 -2.26 -16.44 3.78
CA ILE A 5 -3.28 -16.51 4.84
C ILE A 5 -4.64 -16.04 4.33
N LEU A 6 -4.65 -14.97 3.54
CA LEU A 6 -5.87 -14.33 3.05
C LEU A 6 -6.32 -14.88 1.69
N GLU A 7 -5.47 -15.67 1.02
CA GLU A 7 -5.70 -16.19 -0.33
C GLU A 7 -6.00 -15.09 -1.37
N ILE A 8 -5.43 -13.89 -1.17
CA ILE A 8 -5.55 -12.74 -2.08
C ILE A 8 -4.26 -12.62 -2.89
N GLU A 9 -4.38 -12.39 -4.20
CA GLU A 9 -3.22 -12.23 -5.06
C GLU A 9 -2.52 -10.89 -4.84
N LEU A 10 -1.19 -10.83 -5.03
CA LEU A 10 -0.43 -9.59 -4.85
C LEU A 10 -0.89 -8.46 -5.78
N SER A 11 -1.46 -8.80 -6.94
CA SER A 11 -2.05 -7.87 -7.90
C SER A 11 -3.34 -7.20 -7.39
N GLU A 12 -3.98 -7.79 -6.39
CA GLU A 12 -5.19 -7.27 -5.75
C GLU A 12 -4.87 -6.48 -4.47
N MET A 13 -3.57 -6.37 -4.13
CA MET A 13 -3.10 -5.67 -2.95
C MET A 13 -2.53 -4.30 -3.30
N ILE A 14 -2.73 -3.36 -2.37
CA ILE A 14 -2.09 -2.05 -2.37
C ILE A 14 -1.35 -1.88 -1.05
N PHE A 15 -0.10 -1.46 -1.11
CA PHE A 15 0.70 -1.07 0.04
C PHE A 15 0.84 0.46 0.10
N ILE A 16 0.68 1.03 1.29
CA ILE A 16 0.78 2.48 1.55
C ILE A 16 1.76 2.65 2.72
N GLY A 17 2.89 3.32 2.52
CA GLY A 17 3.94 3.48 3.54
C GLY A 17 4.84 4.70 3.32
N ASP A 18 5.56 5.12 4.36
CA ASP A 18 6.30 6.39 4.41
C ASP A 18 7.81 6.25 4.12
N ALA A 19 8.36 5.04 4.27
CA ALA A 19 9.79 4.78 4.06
C ALA A 19 10.09 3.96 2.78
N LEU A 20 9.45 4.30 1.66
CA LEU A 20 9.60 3.61 0.36
C LEU A 20 10.81 4.10 -0.46
N PHE A 21 11.96 4.30 0.18
CA PHE A 21 13.23 4.70 -0.43
C PHE A 21 14.34 3.68 -0.14
N PRO A 22 15.41 3.56 -0.94
CA PRO A 22 16.48 2.60 -0.67
C PRO A 22 17.04 2.70 0.75
N GLY A 23 16.95 1.61 1.53
CA GLY A 23 17.36 1.57 2.94
C GLY A 23 16.24 1.87 3.95
N GLY A 24 15.07 2.33 3.51
CA GLY A 24 13.87 2.45 4.35
C GLY A 24 13.27 1.08 4.68
N ASN A 25 12.58 0.99 5.82
CA ASN A 25 11.99 -0.27 6.30
C ASN A 25 10.85 -0.79 5.40
N ASP A 26 10.18 0.08 4.65
CA ASP A 26 9.12 -0.31 3.71
C ASP A 26 9.65 -0.63 2.30
N TYR A 27 10.90 -0.28 2.00
CA TYR A 27 11.51 -0.49 0.69
C TYR A 27 11.45 -1.93 0.16
N PRO A 28 11.55 -3.00 1.00
CA PRO A 28 11.40 -4.36 0.50
C PRO A 28 10.09 -4.61 -0.25
N VAL A 29 9.02 -3.84 0.01
CA VAL A 29 7.76 -3.97 -0.73
C VAL A 29 7.89 -3.56 -2.20
N LYS A 30 8.75 -2.59 -2.54
CA LYS A 30 9.03 -2.21 -3.94
C LYS A 30 9.68 -3.32 -4.75
N GLN A 31 10.32 -4.29 -4.08
CA GLN A 31 10.90 -5.47 -4.73
C GLN A 31 9.84 -6.55 -5.00
N THR A 32 8.64 -6.38 -4.46
CA THR A 32 7.47 -7.23 -4.76
C THR A 32 6.67 -6.66 -5.92
N LYS A 33 5.73 -7.46 -6.47
CA LYS A 33 4.80 -7.01 -7.53
C LYS A 33 3.59 -6.22 -6.99
N VAL A 34 3.58 -5.86 -5.70
CA VAL A 34 2.48 -5.14 -5.05
C VAL A 34 2.54 -3.65 -5.44
N VAL A 35 1.38 -3.08 -5.78
CA VAL A 35 1.27 -1.63 -6.00
C VAL A 35 1.65 -0.92 -4.71
N SER A 36 2.65 -0.03 -4.75
CA SER A 36 3.16 0.66 -3.56
C SER A 36 3.08 2.17 -3.71
N ILE A 37 2.36 2.82 -2.79
CA ILE A 37 2.14 4.27 -2.73
C ILE A 37 2.96 4.83 -1.57
N SER A 38 3.81 5.81 -1.87
CA SER A 38 4.59 6.53 -0.85
C SER A 38 3.77 7.65 -0.25
N VAL A 39 3.81 7.77 1.08
CA VAL A 39 3.22 8.87 1.85
C VAL A 39 4.28 9.59 2.64
N ARG A 40 3.99 10.83 3.06
CA ARG A 40 4.91 11.65 3.86
C ARG A 40 4.48 11.76 5.31
N ASP A 41 3.19 11.65 5.57
CA ASP A 41 2.58 11.84 6.88
C ASP A 41 1.23 11.10 6.99
N PRO A 42 0.65 10.99 8.21
CA PRO A 42 -0.64 10.35 8.39
C PRO A 42 -1.82 11.00 7.65
N GLN A 43 -1.74 12.29 7.29
CA GLN A 43 -2.81 12.98 6.57
C GLN A 43 -2.87 12.53 5.10
N GLU A 44 -1.72 12.27 4.49
CA GLU A 44 -1.69 11.66 3.16
C GLU A 44 -2.26 10.24 3.15
N THR A 45 -1.90 9.42 4.13
CA THR A 45 -2.51 8.08 4.31
C THR A 45 -4.03 8.18 4.41
N LYS A 46 -4.54 9.10 5.24
CA LYS A 46 -5.97 9.35 5.39
C LYS A 46 -6.61 9.72 4.07
N ARG A 47 -6.01 10.64 3.30
CA ARG A 47 -6.56 11.09 2.01
C ARG A 47 -6.62 9.97 0.98
N ILE A 48 -5.63 9.08 0.96
CA ILE A 48 -5.64 7.92 0.07
C ILE A 48 -6.80 6.98 0.44
N ILE A 49 -6.98 6.68 1.73
CA ILE A 49 -8.08 5.83 2.20
C ILE A 49 -9.45 6.46 1.89
N GLU A 50 -9.61 7.77 2.11
CA GLU A 50 -10.82 8.50 1.75
C GLU A 50 -11.10 8.43 0.24
N THR A 51 -10.07 8.54 -0.60
CA THR A 51 -10.17 8.44 -2.06
C THR A 51 -10.60 7.04 -2.48
N ILE A 52 -9.97 5.99 -1.94
CA ILE A 52 -10.36 4.60 -2.20
C ILE A 52 -11.84 4.38 -1.84
N ASN A 53 -12.26 4.85 -0.66
CA ASN A 53 -13.65 4.78 -0.24
C ASN A 53 -14.59 5.56 -1.18
N ALA A 54 -14.22 6.76 -1.62
CA ALA A 54 -15.04 7.57 -2.53
C ALA A 54 -15.19 6.91 -3.91
N CYS A 55 -14.15 6.24 -4.41
CA CYS A 55 -14.19 5.52 -5.70
C CYS A 55 -14.93 4.18 -5.63
N LEU A 56 -14.93 3.51 -4.47
CA LEU A 56 -15.60 2.21 -4.27
C LEU A 56 -17.04 2.32 -3.76
N LYS A 57 -17.43 3.47 -3.20
CA LYS A 57 -18.83 3.76 -2.87
C LYS A 57 -19.60 3.92 -4.18
N ASN A 58 -20.26 2.84 -4.59
CA ASN A 58 -21.36 2.85 -5.56
C ASN A 58 -22.55 3.64 -4.99
#